data_AF-A0A529MIP9-F1
#
_entry.id   AF-A0A529MIP9-F1
#
_cell.length_a   1.000
_cell.length_b   1.000
_cell.length_c   1.000
_cell.angle_alpha   90.00
_cell.angle_beta   90.00
_cell.angle_gamma   90.00
#
_symmetry.space_group_name_H-M   'P 1'
#
loop_
_entity.id
_entity.type
_entity.pdbx_description
1 polymer ?
#
loop_
_entity_poly.entity_id
_entity_poly.type
_entity_poly.pdbx_seq_one_letter_code
_entity_poly.pdbx_strand_id
1 'polypeptide(L)'
;ILERAGRDVEAISRDIFEARSTKVSKRNRDFQELLKAIGRKEDIASSIRDSLISLQRLAGFLAHVATQTKMSKDIRARVKTLSRDVLSLADHATFLSQKISFLLDATLGMIS
;
A
#
# COMPACT_ATOMS: atom_id res chain seq x y z
N ILE A 1 8.81 -5.37 -0.79
CA ILE A 1 7.44 -5.79 -1.23
C ILE A 1 6.59 -4.57 -1.57
N LEU A 2 6.50 -3.57 -0.69
CA LEU A 2 5.70 -2.36 -0.90
C LEU A 2 6.08 -1.58 -2.17
N GLU A 3 7.37 -1.40 -2.46
CA GLU A 3 7.84 -0.79 -3.71
C GLU A 3 7.43 -1.57 -4.97
N ARG A 4 7.45 -2.91 -4.89
CA ARG A 4 7.02 -3.78 -5.98
C ARG A 4 5.51 -3.63 -6.20
N ALA A 5 4.73 -3.62 -5.12
CA ALA A 5 3.29 -3.35 -5.18
C ALA A 5 3.01 -1.98 -5.82
N GLY A 6 3.78 -0.95 -5.45
CA GLY A 6 3.72 0.37 -6.08
C GLY A 6 3.98 0.35 -7.59
N ARG A 7 5.03 -0.35 -8.04
CA ARG A 7 5.32 -0.52 -9.48
C ARG A 7 4.22 -1.25 -10.23
N ASP A 8 3.64 -2.29 -9.62
CA ASP A 8 2.56 -3.05 -10.24
C ASP A 8 1.27 -2.21 -10.36
N VAL A 9 0.94 -1.41 -9.33
CA VAL A 9 -0.19 -0.46 -9.35
C VAL A 9 0.03 0.63 -10.40
N GLU A 10 1.26 1.10 -10.57
CA GLU A 10 1.61 2.05 -11.63
C GLU A 10 1.43 1.46 -13.03
N ALA A 11 1.77 0.19 -13.24
CA ALA A 11 1.51 -0.50 -14.51
C ALA A 11 0.00 -0.61 -14.79
N ILE A 12 -0.79 -1.03 -13.79
CA ILE A 12 -2.25 -1.09 -13.90
C ILE A 12 -2.83 0.30 -14.22
N SER A 13 -2.33 1.35 -13.59
CA SER A 13 -2.73 2.74 -13.88
C SER A 13 -2.54 3.09 -15.35
N ARG A 14 -1.36 2.79 -15.92
CA ARG A 14 -1.11 3.03 -17.34
C ARG A 14 -2.05 2.23 -18.23
N ASP A 15 -2.25 0.95 -17.94
CA ASP A 15 -3.14 0.10 -18.75
C ASP A 15 -4.59 0.61 -18.76
N ILE A 16 -5.08 1.14 -17.63
CA ILE A 16 -6.40 1.76 -17.52
C ILE A 16 -6.46 3.03 -18.40
N PHE A 17 -5.52 3.95 -18.25
CA PHE A 17 -5.61 5.27 -18.92
C PHE A 17 -5.12 5.28 -20.37
N GLU A 18 -4.27 4.33 -20.78
CA GLU A 18 -3.72 4.22 -22.13
C GLU A 18 -4.52 3.28 -23.06
N ALA A 19 -5.63 2.69 -22.58
CA ALA A 19 -6.54 1.86 -23.37
C ALA A 19 -7.26 2.67 -24.49
N ARG A 20 -6.50 3.16 -25.47
CA ARG A 20 -7.00 3.75 -26.71
C ARG A 20 -7.18 2.66 -27.76
N SER A 21 -8.41 2.57 -28.28
CA SER A 21 -8.75 1.92 -29.57
C SER A 21 -8.81 0.38 -29.60
N THR A 22 -9.71 -0.22 -28.82
CA THR A 22 -10.18 -1.60 -29.07
C THR A 22 -11.70 -1.65 -29.20
N LYS A 23 -12.21 -2.62 -29.98
CA LYS A 23 -13.67 -2.89 -30.10
C LYS A 23 -14.28 -3.03 -28.71
N VAL A 24 -15.49 -2.48 -28.49
CA VAL A 24 -16.16 -2.38 -27.18
C VAL A 24 -16.18 -3.71 -26.40
N SER A 25 -16.40 -4.85 -27.05
CA SER A 25 -16.40 -6.17 -26.38
C SER A 25 -15.03 -6.60 -25.85
N LYS A 26 -13.95 -6.25 -26.55
CA LYS A 26 -12.57 -6.51 -26.11
C LYS A 26 -12.22 -5.60 -24.93
N ARG A 27 -12.59 -4.33 -25.01
CA ARG A 27 -12.41 -3.33 -23.96
C ARG A 27 -13.07 -3.74 -22.63
N ASN A 28 -14.31 -4.24 -22.65
CA ASN A 28 -14.98 -4.70 -21.43
C ASN A 28 -14.31 -5.92 -20.79
N ARG A 29 -13.80 -6.86 -21.59
CA ARG A 29 -13.05 -8.02 -21.10
C ARG A 29 -11.71 -7.59 -20.48
N ASP A 30 -11.03 -6.65 -21.12
CA ASP A 30 -9.76 -6.09 -20.62
C ASP A 30 -9.98 -5.38 -19.27
N PHE A 31 -11.08 -4.65 -19.10
CA PHE A 31 -11.43 -4.03 -17.82
C PHE A 31 -11.78 -5.03 -16.71
N GLN A 32 -12.46 -6.14 -17.02
CA GLN A 32 -12.70 -7.20 -16.03
C GLN A 32 -11.39 -7.81 -15.51
N GLU A 33 -10.41 -8.01 -16.39
CA GLU A 33 -9.09 -8.50 -15.98
C GLU A 33 -8.31 -7.45 -15.17
N LEU A 34 -8.42 -6.16 -15.52
CA LEU A 34 -7.87 -5.07 -14.74
C LEU A 34 -8.50 -4.98 -13.34
N LEU A 35 -9.84 -5.11 -13.21
CA LEU A 35 -10.52 -5.15 -11.92
C LEU A 35 -10.01 -6.30 -11.03
N LYS A 36 -9.84 -7.50 -11.59
CA LYS A 36 -9.23 -8.64 -10.86
C LYS A 36 -7.80 -8.33 -10.45
N ALA A 37 -7.02 -7.67 -11.30
CA ALA A 37 -5.65 -7.26 -10.98
C ALA A 37 -5.61 -6.23 -9.84
N ILE A 38 -6.48 -5.23 -9.87
CA ILE A 38 -6.64 -4.22 -8.80
C ILE A 38 -6.98 -4.92 -7.48
N GLY A 39 -7.98 -5.81 -7.46
CA GLY A 39 -8.39 -6.53 -6.25
C GLY A 39 -7.25 -7.34 -5.62
N ARG A 40 -6.42 -8.02 -6.43
CA ARG A 40 -5.24 -8.72 -5.93
C ARG A 40 -4.18 -7.80 -5.32
N LYS A 41 -4.07 -6.55 -5.81
CA LYS A 41 -3.12 -5.57 -5.24
C LYS A 41 -3.66 -4.94 -3.96
N GLU A 42 -4.97 -4.79 -3.86
CA GLU A 42 -5.64 -4.33 -2.64
C GLU A 42 -5.34 -5.27 -1.47
N ASP A 43 -5.52 -6.59 -1.67
CA ASP A 43 -5.27 -7.60 -0.64
C ASP A 43 -3.83 -7.57 -0.09
N ILE A 44 -2.84 -7.42 -0.99
CA ILE A 44 -1.43 -7.27 -0.60
C ILE A 44 -1.19 -5.95 0.14
N ALA A 45 -1.74 -4.84 -0.34
CA ALA A 45 -1.59 -3.54 0.30
C ALA A 45 -2.22 -3.52 1.71
N SER A 46 -3.40 -4.12 1.85
CA SER A 46 -4.12 -4.30 3.11
C SER A 46 -3.30 -5.14 4.09
N SER A 47 -2.80 -6.29 3.66
CA SER A 47 -1.93 -7.16 4.48
C SER A 47 -0.66 -6.46 4.97
N ILE A 48 -0.02 -5.64 4.11
CA ILE A 48 1.16 -4.85 4.49
C ILE A 48 0.78 -3.79 5.52
N ARG A 49 -0.34 -3.09 5.31
CA ARG A 49 -0.82 -2.04 6.23
C ARG A 49 -1.13 -2.61 7.61
N ASP A 50 -1.84 -3.74 7.69
CA ASP A 50 -2.16 -4.39 8.97
C ASP A 50 -0.92 -4.86 9.73
N SER A 51 0.07 -5.37 9.00
CA SER A 51 1.38 -5.73 9.56
C SER A 51 2.11 -4.51 10.12
N LEU A 52 2.10 -3.38 9.39
CA LEU A 52 2.75 -2.14 9.82
C LEU A 52 2.07 -1.51 11.05
N ILE A 53 0.74 -1.56 11.13
CA ILE A 53 0.01 -1.13 12.33
C ILE A 53 0.43 -1.96 13.55
N SER A 54 0.59 -3.26 13.37
CA SER A 54 1.05 -4.16 14.43
C SER A 54 2.49 -3.84 14.87
N LEU A 55 3.39 -3.57 13.91
CA LEU A 55 4.77 -3.14 14.20
C LEU A 55 4.82 -1.76 14.87
N GLN A 56 3.92 -0.84 14.53
CA GLN A 56 3.85 0.48 15.15
C GLN A 56 3.49 0.36 16.64
N ARG A 57 2.52 -0.50 16.98
CA ARG A 57 2.18 -0.81 18.39
C ARG A 57 3.38 -1.41 19.13
N LEU A 58 4.09 -2.35 18.51
CA LEU A 58 5.27 -2.99 19.10
C LEU A 58 6.41 -1.99 19.32
N ALA A 59 6.66 -1.11 18.35
CA ALA A 59 7.67 -0.05 18.50
C ALA A 59 7.30 0.94 19.61
N GLY A 60 6.02 1.28 19.75
CA GLY A 60 5.52 2.09 20.86
C GLY A 60 5.72 1.42 22.22
N PHE A 61 5.42 0.12 22.33
CA PHE A 61 5.70 -0.66 23.54
C PHE A 61 7.19 -0.70 23.87
N LEU A 62 8.06 -0.95 22.89
CA LEU A 62 9.51 -0.93 23.09
C LEU A 62 10.01 0.45 23.56
N ALA A 63 9.45 1.54 23.03
CA ALA A 63 9.81 2.90 23.46
C ALA A 63 9.42 3.14 24.92
N HIS A 64 8.25 2.63 25.34
CA HIS A 64 7.80 2.68 26.72
C HIS A 64 8.72 1.89 27.65
N VAL A 65 9.00 0.62 27.32
CA VAL A 65 9.91 -0.25 28.09
C VAL A 65 11.31 0.35 28.19
N ALA A 66 11.84 0.90 27.09
CA ALA A 66 13.17 1.49 27.05
C ALA A 66 13.31 2.71 27.97
N THR A 67 12.19 3.41 28.20
CA THR A 67 12.11 4.53 29.13
C THR A 67 12.01 4.04 30.58
N GLN A 68 11.10 3.10 30.87
CA GLN A 68 10.91 2.58 32.23
C GLN A 68 12.14 1.86 32.79
N THR A 69 12.80 1.04 31.97
CA THR A 69 13.97 0.25 32.39
C THR A 69 15.28 1.03 32.33
N LYS A 70 15.24 2.33 31.97
CA LYS A 70 16.41 3.20 31.81
C LYS A 70 17.49 2.60 30.89
N MET A 71 17.08 2.04 29.75
CA MET A 71 18.01 1.48 28.76
C MET A 71 19.06 2.51 28.31
N SER A 72 20.14 2.06 27.66
CA SER A 72 21.17 2.97 27.14
C SER A 72 20.59 3.97 26.14
N LYS A 73 21.27 5.12 26.00
CA LYS A 73 20.88 6.16 25.02
C LYS A 73 20.88 5.62 23.58
N ASP A 74 21.81 4.72 23.26
CA ASP A 74 21.89 4.07 21.95
C ASP A 74 20.65 3.23 21.64
N ILE A 75 20.19 2.42 22.59
CA ILE A 75 19.00 1.58 22.39
C ILE A 75 17.75 2.44 22.19
N ARG A 76 17.58 3.51 23.00
CA ARG A 76 16.47 4.46 22.80
C ARG A 76 16.51 5.12 21.42
N ALA A 77 17.69 5.47 20.92
CA ALA A 77 17.85 6.03 19.59
C ALA A 77 17.43 5.04 18.49
N ARG A 78 17.85 3.77 18.61
CA ARG A 78 17.45 2.69 17.67
C ARG A 78 15.94 2.46 17.66
N VAL A 79 15.30 2.40 18.83
CA VAL A 79 13.84 2.27 18.94
C VAL A 79 13.13 3.45 18.27
N LYS A 80 13.64 4.68 18.47
CA LYS A 80 13.08 5.87 17.83
C LYS A 80 13.22 5.84 16.31
N THR A 81 14.35 5.35 15.79
CA THR A 81 14.54 5.16 14.34
C THR A 81 13.56 4.13 13.81
N LEU A 82 13.45 2.96 14.45
CA LEU A 82 12.49 1.93 14.07
C LEU A 82 11.05 2.46 14.03
N SER A 83 10.62 3.23 15.03
CA SER A 83 9.29 3.83 15.04
C SER A 83 9.05 4.76 13.85
N ARG A 84 10.06 5.54 13.44
CA ARG A 84 9.95 6.45 12.29
C ARG A 84 9.90 5.69 10.97
N ASP A 85 10.70 4.64 10.83
CA ASP A 85 10.71 3.82 9.62
C ASP A 85 9.37 3.11 9.43
N VAL A 86 8.81 2.54 10.51
CA VAL A 86 7.49 1.92 10.48
C VAL A 86 6.41 2.93 10.11
N LEU A 87 6.46 4.15 10.67
CA LEU A 87 5.52 5.22 10.33
C LEU A 87 5.60 5.60 8.85
N SER A 88 6.81 5.83 8.33
CA SER A 88 7.03 6.18 6.93
C SER A 88 6.53 5.09 5.97
N LEU A 89 6.74 3.81 6.31
CA LEU A 89 6.22 2.70 5.54
C LEU A 89 4.68 2.62 5.60
N ALA A 90 4.08 2.93 6.76
CA ALA A 90 2.62 2.94 6.95
C ALA A 90 1.95 4.05 6.12
N ASP A 91 2.57 5.23 6.07
CA ASP A 91 2.12 6.34 5.23
C ASP A 91 2.18 5.95 3.74
N HIS A 92 3.28 5.31 3.31
CA HIS A 92 3.41 4.84 1.93
C HIS A 92 2.40 3.74 1.58
N ALA A 93 2.11 2.81 2.50
CA ALA A 93 1.06 1.81 2.32
C ALA A 93 -0.33 2.44 2.22
N THR A 94 -0.61 3.47 3.04
CA THR A 94 -1.87 4.22 3.01
C THR A 94 -2.05 4.94 1.67
N PHE A 95 -1.00 5.62 1.18
CA PHE A 95 -1.00 6.24 -0.13
C PHE A 95 -1.28 5.22 -1.25
N LEU A 96 -0.65 4.04 -1.18
CA LEU A 96 -0.87 2.98 -2.16
C LEU A 96 -2.33 2.48 -2.15
N SER A 97 -2.93 2.26 -0.98
CA SER A 97 -4.34 1.88 -0.86
C SER A 97 -5.27 2.94 -1.46
N GLN A 98 -5.02 4.22 -1.19
CA GLN A 98 -5.80 5.31 -1.79
C GLN A 98 -5.70 5.32 -3.32
N LYS A 99 -4.51 5.10 -3.87
CA LYS A 99 -4.30 4.99 -5.31
C LYS A 99 -5.05 3.80 -5.90
N ILE A 100 -5.05 2.65 -5.23
CA ILE A 100 -5.80 1.46 -5.65
C ILE A 100 -7.31 1.76 -5.70
N SER A 101 -7.86 2.40 -4.67
CA SER A 101 -9.28 2.81 -4.65
C SER A 101 -9.61 3.78 -5.79
N PHE A 102 -8.75 4.77 -6.03
CA PHE A 102 -8.92 5.68 -7.16
C PHE A 102 -8.94 4.93 -8.51
N LEU A 103 -8.04 3.97 -8.72
CA LEU A 103 -8.02 3.17 -9.96
C LEU A 103 -9.25 2.28 -10.10
N LEU A 104 -9.76 1.73 -8.99
CA LEU A 104 -11.01 0.98 -8.97
C LEU A 104 -12.17 1.85 -9.45
N ASP A 105 -12.34 3.04 -8.86
CA ASP A 105 -13.39 3.99 -9.19
C ASP A 105 -13.27 4.46 -10.66
N ALA A 106 -12.06 4.79 -11.10
CA ALA A 106 -11.79 5.18 -12.50
C ALA A 106 -12.12 4.05 -13.49
N THR A 107 -11.79 2.80 -13.14
CA THR A 107 -12.11 1.63 -13.98
C THR A 107 -13.61 1.42 -14.07
N LEU A 108 -14.34 1.52 -12.97
CA LEU A 108 -15.82 1.42 -12.96
C LEU A 108 -16.47 2.54 -13.79
N GLY A 109 -15.96 3.77 -13.69
CA GLY A 109 -16.42 4.91 -14.49
C GLY A 109 -16.18 4.76 -15.99
N MET A 110 -15.24 3.91 -16.43
CA MET A 110 -15.00 3.64 -17.85
C MET A 110 -15.83 2.48 -18.43
N ILE A 111 -16.44 1.67 -17.58
CA ILE A 111 -17.33 0.56 -17.97
C ILE A 111 -18.79 1.04 -18.06
N SER A 112 -19.14 2.07 -17.28
CA SER A 112 -20.47 2.69 -17.24
C SER A 112 -20.75 3.52 -18.49
#